data_AF-A0A837DR75-F1
#
_entry.id   AF-A0A837DR75-F1
#
_cell.length_a   1.000
_cell.length_b   1.000
_cell.length_c   1.000
_cell.angle_alpha   90.00
_cell.angle_beta   90.00
_cell.angle_gamma   90.00
#
_symmetry.space_group_name_H-M   'P 1'
#
loop_
_entity.id
_entity.type
_entity.pdbx_description
1 polymer ?
#
loop_
_entity_poly.entity_id
_entity_poly.type
_entity_poly.pdbx_seq_one_letter_code
_entity_poly.pdbx_strand_id
1 'polypeptide(L)'
;MSEHQTGGHGRYGQNFFSPKGSGIYLSILLKINNDSIDPGLLTVSSSLAIVKALEKLFRINCQLKWVNDIIVDNRKVAGILVEA
;
A
#
# COMPACT_ATOMS: atom_id res chain seq x y z
N MET A 1 -3.11 -11.80 6.28
CA MET A 1 -3.49 -11.69 4.86
C MET A 1 -4.90 -12.25 4.71
N SER A 2 -5.70 -11.68 3.82
CA SER A 2 -7.03 -12.20 3.50
C SER A 2 -7.21 -12.27 1.98
N GLU A 3 -8.07 -13.19 1.53
CA GLU A 3 -8.49 -13.29 0.13
C GLU A 3 -9.59 -12.28 -0.21
N HIS A 4 -10.33 -11.78 0.78
CA HIS A 4 -11.45 -10.84 0.61
C HIS A 4 -11.58 -9.96 1.86
N GLN A 5 -11.98 -8.70 1.69
CA GLN A 5 -12.35 -7.82 2.80
C GLN A 5 -13.77 -7.28 2.60
N THR A 6 -14.63 -7.49 3.59
CA THR A 6 -16.01 -6.99 3.59
C THR A 6 -16.10 -5.51 4.01
N GLY A 7 -15.06 -5.00 4.68
CA GLY A 7 -14.96 -3.62 5.15
C GLY A 7 -13.58 -3.01 4.89
N GLY A 8 -12.99 -3.34 3.74
CA GLY A 8 -11.71 -2.74 3.33
C GLY A 8 -11.84 -1.22 3.21
N HIS A 9 -10.94 -0.47 3.85
CA HIS A 9 -10.90 0.98 3.76
C HIS A 9 -9.53 1.49 3.37
N GLY A 10 -9.52 2.65 2.73
CA GLY A 10 -8.34 3.46 2.46
C GLY A 10 -8.31 4.69 3.36
N ARG A 11 -7.49 5.67 2.97
CA ARG A 11 -7.38 6.95 3.68
C ARG A 11 -8.72 7.67 3.72
N TYR A 12 -8.94 8.40 4.82
CA TYR A 12 -10.15 9.21 5.04
C TYR A 12 -11.46 8.39 4.98
N GLY A 13 -11.40 7.09 5.30
CA GLY A 13 -12.58 6.21 5.32
C GLY A 13 -13.11 5.84 3.93
N GLN A 14 -12.38 6.12 2.85
CA GLN A 14 -12.79 5.72 1.51
C GLN A 14 -12.83 4.20 1.38
N ASN A 15 -13.83 3.66 0.68
CA ASN A 15 -13.91 2.23 0.45
C ASN A 15 -12.70 1.73 -0.37
N PHE A 16 -12.11 0.62 0.07
CA PHE A 16 -11.08 -0.10 -0.66
C PHE A 16 -11.65 -1.42 -1.15
N PHE A 17 -11.88 -1.51 -2.47
CA PHE A 17 -12.55 -2.66 -3.07
C PHE A 17 -11.62 -3.88 -3.10
N SER A 18 -12.00 -4.93 -2.35
CA SER A 18 -11.17 -6.10 -2.11
C SER A 18 -11.89 -7.43 -2.41
N PRO A 19 -12.23 -7.74 -3.69
CA PRO A 19 -12.96 -8.98 -4.01
C PRO A 19 -12.04 -10.20 -3.97
N LYS A 20 -12.66 -11.38 -3.82
CA LYS A 20 -11.93 -12.66 -3.74
C LYS A 20 -11.13 -12.95 -5.01
N GLY A 21 -9.87 -13.32 -4.86
CA GLY A 21 -9.03 -13.83 -5.95
C GLY A 21 -8.51 -12.78 -6.94
N SER A 22 -8.57 -11.48 -6.62
CA SER A 22 -8.13 -10.41 -7.54
C SER A 22 -6.94 -9.59 -7.04
N GLY A 23 -6.40 -9.86 -5.85
CA GLY A 23 -5.34 -9.04 -5.26
C GLY A 23 -4.79 -9.58 -3.95
N ILE A 24 -3.80 -8.87 -3.41
CA ILE A 24 -3.16 -9.17 -2.12
C ILE A 24 -3.66 -8.15 -1.10
N TYR A 25 -4.37 -8.61 -0.07
CA TYR A 25 -4.83 -7.79 1.04
C TYR A 25 -4.06 -8.16 2.32
N LEU A 26 -3.13 -7.29 2.71
CA LEU A 26 -2.15 -7.55 3.76
C LEU A 26 -2.05 -6.36 4.72
N SER A 27 -1.97 -6.68 6.02
CA SER A 27 -1.61 -5.74 7.08
C SER A 27 -0.40 -6.30 7.82
N ILE A 28 0.52 -5.43 8.22
CA ILE A 28 1.74 -5.79 8.94
C ILE A 28 1.78 -4.95 10.21
N LEU A 29 1.89 -5.63 11.36
CA LEU A 29 2.13 -4.96 12.64
C LEU A 29 3.64 -4.80 12.83
N LEU A 30 4.10 -3.56 12.98
CA LEU A 30 5.51 -3.24 13.22
C LEU A 30 5.68 -2.71 14.64
N LYS A 31 6.50 -3.40 15.45
CA LYS A 31 6.91 -2.88 16.75
C LYS A 31 8.03 -1.87 16.55
N ILE A 32 7.76 -0.62 16.87
CA ILE A 32 8.71 0.47 16.79
C ILE A 32 9.08 0.86 18.22
N ASN A 33 10.36 0.70 18.58
CA ASN A 33 10.85 1.00 19.93
C ASN A 33 11.25 2.48 20.11
N ASN A 34 10.98 3.33 19.12
CA ASN A 34 11.30 4.76 19.15
C ASN A 34 10.00 5.57 19.04
N ASP A 35 9.74 6.41 20.02
CA ASP A 35 8.50 7.19 20.13
C ASP A 35 8.35 8.26 19.03
N SER A 36 9.41 8.53 18.26
CA SER A 36 9.47 9.64 17.29
C SER A 36 9.23 9.24 15.83
N ILE A 37 8.64 8.07 15.52
CA ILE A 37 8.41 7.72 14.11
C ILE A 37 7.31 8.59 13.50
N ASP A 38 7.60 9.17 12.34
CA ASP A 38 6.63 9.85 11.50
C ASP A 38 5.86 8.82 10.62
N PRO A 39 4.53 8.67 10.80
CA PRO A 39 3.71 7.79 9.98
C PRO A 39 3.73 8.14 8.49
N GLY A 40 3.97 9.41 8.14
CA GLY A 40 4.16 9.88 6.77
C GLY A 40 5.42 9.29 6.14
N LEU A 41 6.54 9.27 6.87
CA LEU A 41 7.77 8.61 6.41
C LEU A 41 7.59 7.11 6.24
N LEU A 42 6.86 6.44 7.13
CA LEU A 42 6.51 5.03 6.96
C LEU A 42 5.69 4.80 5.69
N THR A 43 4.66 5.63 5.46
CA THR A 43 3.80 5.54 4.27
C THR A 43 4.62 5.64 2.99
N VAL A 44 5.49 6.66 2.91
CA VAL A 44 6.35 6.90 1.74
C VAL A 44 7.36 5.76 1.57
N SER A 45 8.00 5.32 2.65
CA SER A 45 9.00 4.25 2.63
C SER A 45 8.40 2.91 2.18
N SER A 46 7.23 2.53 2.71
CA SER A 46 6.50 1.33 2.28
C SER A 46 6.08 1.43 0.81
N SER A 47 5.60 2.58 0.36
CA SER A 47 5.20 2.78 -1.03
C SER A 47 6.38 2.64 -2.00
N LEU A 48 7.53 3.25 -1.68
CA LEU A 48 8.77 3.11 -2.45
C LEU A 48 9.31 1.67 -2.45
N ALA A 49 9.21 0.95 -1.33
CA ALA A 49 9.61 -0.45 -1.25
C ALA A 49 8.76 -1.33 -2.20
N ILE A 50 7.45 -1.09 -2.26
CA ILE A 50 6.55 -1.83 -3.16
C ILE A 50 6.83 -1.46 -4.62
N VAL A 51 7.04 -0.19 -4.96
CA VAL A 51 7.46 0.23 -6.31
C VAL A 51 8.70 -0.56 -6.74
N LYS A 52 9.77 -0.55 -5.93
CA LYS A 52 11.01 -1.29 -6.22
C LYS A 52 10.77 -2.80 -6.38
N ALA A 53 9.89 -3.39 -5.57
CA ALA A 53 9.56 -4.80 -5.67
C ALA A 53 8.82 -5.12 -6.98
N LEU A 54 7.83 -4.31 -7.37
CA LEU A 54 7.06 -4.49 -8.60
C LEU A 54 7.94 -4.32 -9.84
N GLU A 55 8.76 -3.27 -9.89
CA GLU A 55 9.69 -3.03 -11.00
C GLU A 55 10.68 -4.20 -11.15
N LYS A 56 11.21 -4.72 -10.03
CA LYS A 56 12.14 -5.86 -10.04
C LYS A 56 11.48 -7.15 -10.50
N LEU A 57 10.26 -7.45 -10.03
CA LEU A 57 9.59 -8.72 -10.29
C LEU A 57 8.97 -8.79 -11.70
N PHE A 58 8.37 -7.68 -12.14
CA PHE A 58 7.57 -7.67 -13.36
C PHE A 58 8.22 -6.89 -14.51
N ARG A 59 9.33 -6.18 -14.27
CA ARG A 59 10.01 -5.33 -15.27
C ARG A 59 9.09 -4.29 -15.92
N ILE A 60 8.17 -3.76 -15.13
CA ILE A 60 7.23 -2.69 -15.50
C ILE A 60 7.69 -1.35 -14.94
N ASN A 61 7.20 -0.25 -15.50
CA ASN A 61 7.37 1.08 -14.91
C ASN A 61 6.26 1.33 -13.88
N CYS A 62 6.64 1.60 -12.63
CA CYS A 62 5.71 1.93 -11.57
C CYS A 62 5.95 3.36 -11.09
N GLN A 63 4.88 4.14 -10.97
CA GLN A 63 4.94 5.50 -10.47
C GLN A 63 4.32 5.59 -9.08
N LEU A 64 4.96 6.34 -8.19
CA LEU A 64 4.35 6.73 -6.93
C LEU A 64 3.49 7.97 -7.14
N LYS A 65 2.16 7.81 -7.11
CA LYS A 65 1.25 8.94 -6.91
C LYS A 65 1.31 9.30 -5.43
N TRP A 66 2.00 10.41 -5.17
CA TRP A 66 2.26 10.91 -3.83
C TRP A 66 0.98 10.97 -2.99
N VAL A 67 0.95 10.45 -1.75
CA VAL A 67 2.04 9.79 -0.98
C VAL A 67 2.00 8.26 -1.00
N ASN A 68 0.90 7.65 -1.43
CA ASN A 68 0.55 6.30 -1.01
C ASN A 68 -0.16 5.43 -2.07
N ASP A 69 -0.28 5.92 -3.30
CA ASP A 69 -0.90 5.17 -4.39
C ASP A 69 0.16 4.81 -5.44
N ILE A 70 0.17 3.55 -5.87
CA ILE A 70 1.07 3.07 -6.93
C ILE A 70 0.29 3.00 -8.22
N ILE A 71 0.85 3.61 -9.26
CA ILE A 71 0.25 3.75 -10.58
C ILE A 71 1.10 2.99 -11.61
N VAL A 72 0.44 2.25 -12.49
CA VAL A 72 1.02 1.64 -13.70
C VAL A 72 0.07 1.98 -14.85
N ASP A 73 0.61 2.48 -15.97
CA ASP A 73 -0.18 2.91 -17.14
C ASP A 73 -1.37 3.82 -16.77
N ASN A 74 -1.13 4.83 -15.94
CA ASN A 74 -2.13 5.76 -15.40
C ASN A 74 -3.28 5.13 -14.60
N ARG A 75 -3.17 3.86 -14.20
CA ARG A 75 -4.14 3.14 -13.36
C ARG A 75 -3.54 2.78 -12.01
N LYS A 76 -4.35 2.92 -10.96
CA LYS A 76 -3.96 2.52 -9.60
C LYS A 76 -3.89 1.00 -9.48
N VAL A 77 -2.75 0.48 -9.05
CA VAL A 77 -2.51 -0.96 -8.86
C VAL A 77 -2.33 -1.34 -7.39
N ALA A 78 -1.95 -0.40 -6.54
CA ALA A 78 -1.87 -0.62 -5.09
C ALA A 78 -2.16 0.68 -4.33
N GLY A 79 -2.66 0.53 -3.10
CA GLY A 79 -2.81 1.62 -2.14
C GLY A 79 -2.21 1.20 -0.81
N ILE A 80 -1.49 2.12 -0.18
CA ILE A 80 -0.84 1.91 1.11
C ILE A 80 -1.60 2.74 2.16
N LEU A 81 -1.82 2.13 3.32
CA LEU A 81 -2.39 2.78 4.50
C LEU A 81 -1.49 2.45 5.70
N VAL A 82 -1.06 3.49 6.41
CA VAL A 82 -0.34 3.39 7.68
C VAL A 82 -1.20 4.05 8.74
N GLU A 83 -1.34 3.35 9.86
CA GLU A 83 -2.12 3.76 11.03
C GLU A 83 -1.23 3.52 12.27
N ALA A 84 -1.35 4.39 13.28
CA ALA A 84 -0.57 4.37 14.51
C ALA A 84 -1.48 4.61 15.72
#